data_AF-A0A963X268-F1
#
_entry.id   AF-A0A963X268-F1
#
_cell.length_a   1.000
_cell.length_b   1.000
_cell.length_c   1.000
_cell.angle_alpha   90.00
_cell.angle_beta   90.00
_cell.angle_gamma   90.00
#
_symmetry.space_group_name_H-M   'P 1'
#
loop_
_entity.id
_entity.type
_entity.pdbx_description
1 polymer ?
#
loop_
_entity_poly.entity_id
_entity_poly.type
_entity_poly.pdbx_seq_one_letter_code
_entity_poly.pdbx_strand_id
1 'polypeptide(L)'
;DNSYVNVAPYVERAMRQNRDLRVFSANGYYDMATPFFGTELTLAQPAFDRSRLTIEYYEAGHMMYIHQASLEKLAADIRAFVAAKN
;
A
#
# COMPACT_ATOMS: atom_id res chain seq x y z
N ASP A 1 18.48 12.04 17.93
CA ASP A 1 18.22 11.84 16.50
C ASP A 1 16.74 11.86 16.20
N ASN A 2 16.29 12.91 15.51
CA ASN A 2 14.90 13.07 15.07
C ASN A 2 14.83 12.73 13.58
N SER A 3 14.98 11.44 13.26
CA SER A 3 14.84 10.93 11.90
C SER A 3 13.43 10.37 11.71
N TYR A 4 12.80 10.68 10.57
CA TYR A 4 11.53 10.06 10.19
C TYR A 4 11.73 8.57 9.87
N VAL A 5 10.78 7.74 10.30
CA VAL A 5 10.82 6.30 10.04
C VAL A 5 10.44 6.06 8.58
N ASN A 6 11.33 5.46 7.80
CA ASN A 6 11.07 5.08 6.40
C ASN A 6 11.33 3.58 6.22
N VAL A 7 10.29 2.85 5.84
CA VAL A 7 10.37 1.40 5.59
C VAL A 7 10.55 1.02 4.12
N ALA A 8 10.42 1.98 3.19
CA ALA A 8 10.46 1.72 1.75
C ALA A 8 11.73 0.97 1.29
N PRO A 9 12.96 1.32 1.75
CA PRO A 9 14.16 0.59 1.34
C PRO A 9 14.15 -0.89 1.76
N TYR A 10 13.48 -1.23 2.87
CA TYR A 10 13.37 -2.61 3.33
C TYR A 10 12.36 -3.40 2.50
N VAL A 11 11.23 -2.79 2.16
CA VAL A 11 10.22 -3.40 1.28
C VAL A 11 10.78 -3.63 -0.12
N GLU A 12 11.46 -2.63 -0.68
CA GLU A 12 12.17 -2.75 -1.96
C GLU A 12 13.16 -3.92 -1.94
N ARG A 13 14.03 -3.98 -0.92
CA ARG A 13 15.01 -5.05 -0.79
C ARG A 13 14.33 -6.42 -0.72
N ALA A 14 13.24 -6.54 0.03
CA ALA A 14 12.47 -7.77 0.13
C ALA A 14 11.86 -8.18 -1.23
N MET A 15 11.32 -7.22 -2.00
CA MET A 15 10.78 -7.48 -3.34
C MET A 15 11.85 -7.86 -4.36
N ARG A 16 13.10 -7.41 -4.20
CA ARG A 16 14.23 -7.84 -5.04
C ARG A 16 14.74 -9.22 -4.67
N GLN A 17 14.74 -9.55 -3.38
CA GLN A 17 15.19 -10.85 -2.86
C GLN A 17 14.14 -11.95 -3.10
N ASN A 18 12.86 -11.61 -3.08
CA ASN A 18 11.76 -12.52 -3.36
C ASN A 18 10.95 -12.01 -4.56
N ARG A 19 11.13 -12.67 -5.71
CA ARG A 19 10.41 -12.35 -6.95
C ARG A 19 8.91 -12.60 -6.86
N ASP A 20 8.48 -13.46 -5.94
CA ASP A 20 7.07 -13.77 -5.71
C ASP A 20 6.40 -12.81 -4.71
N LEU A 21 7.18 -11.97 -4.01
CA LEU A 21 6.63 -11.01 -3.08
C LEU A 21 5.88 -9.91 -3.84
N ARG A 22 4.59 -9.75 -3.51
CA ARG A 22 3.73 -8.67 -3.95
C ARG A 22 3.40 -7.75 -2.78
N VAL A 23 3.14 -6.48 -3.06
CA VAL A 23 2.81 -5.47 -2.06
C VAL A 23 1.45 -4.87 -2.37
N PHE A 24 0.61 -4.79 -1.34
CA PHE A 24 -0.69 -4.12 -1.38
C PHE A 24 -0.63 -2.88 -0.48
N SER A 25 -1.00 -1.72 -1.01
CA SER A 25 -1.06 -0.46 -0.27
C SER A 25 -2.48 0.09 -0.27
N ALA A 26 -3.09 0.13 0.90
CA ALA A 26 -4.40 0.76 1.11
C ALA A 26 -4.23 2.23 1.50
N ASN A 27 -4.98 3.13 0.87
CA ASN A 27 -4.88 4.56 1.15
C ASN A 27 -6.27 5.19 1.32
N GLY A 28 -6.43 6.05 2.33
CA GLY A 28 -7.63 6.88 2.48
C GLY A 28 -7.52 8.17 1.68
N TYR A 29 -8.57 8.56 0.95
CA TYR A 29 -8.60 9.85 0.24
C TYR A 29 -8.51 11.05 1.18
N TYR A 30 -9.04 10.92 2.40
CA TYR A 30 -9.09 11.99 3.40
C TYR A 30 -8.04 11.84 4.49
N ASP A 31 -7.00 11.01 4.26
CA ASP A 31 -5.90 10.83 5.20
C ASP A 31 -4.93 12.02 5.14
N MET A 32 -4.92 12.83 6.19
CA MET A 32 -3.99 13.94 6.35
C MET A 32 -2.75 13.59 7.20
N ALA A 33 -2.74 12.43 7.86
CA ALA A 33 -1.59 11.96 8.63
C ALA A 33 -0.55 11.33 7.71
N THR A 34 -1.00 10.53 6.75
CA THR A 34 -0.17 9.92 5.71
C THR A 34 -0.85 10.06 4.33
N PRO A 35 -0.77 11.24 3.69
CA PRO A 35 -1.44 11.48 2.42
C PRO A 35 -1.03 10.49 1.32
N PHE A 36 -2.00 9.96 0.58
CA PHE A 36 -1.78 8.92 -0.44
C PHE A 36 -0.76 9.30 -1.52
N PHE A 37 -0.63 10.60 -1.82
CA PHE A 37 0.36 11.08 -2.78
C PHE A 37 1.80 10.77 -2.34
N GLY A 38 2.08 10.79 -1.04
CA GLY A 38 3.38 10.37 -0.50
C GLY A 38 3.67 8.89 -0.77
N THR A 39 2.65 8.04 -0.66
CA THR A 39 2.72 6.62 -1.04
C THR A 39 3.01 6.47 -2.54
N GLU A 40 2.28 7.18 -3.39
CA GLU A 40 2.48 7.14 -4.85
C GLU A 40 3.89 7.54 -5.25
N LEU A 41 4.40 8.65 -4.72
CA LEU A 41 5.77 9.10 -4.98
C LEU A 41 6.81 8.08 -4.53
N THR A 42 6.59 7.47 -3.37
CA THR A 42 7.51 6.45 -2.82
C THR A 42 7.53 5.20 -3.69
N LEU A 43 6.36 4.69 -4.08
CA LEU A 43 6.20 3.45 -4.85
C LEU A 43 6.47 3.64 -6.35
N ALA A 44 6.47 4.88 -6.85
CA ALA A 44 6.84 5.20 -8.24
C ALA A 44 8.36 5.16 -8.48
N GLN A 45 9.18 5.07 -7.43
CA GLN A 45 10.64 5.01 -7.56
C GLN A 45 11.07 3.76 -8.34
N PRO A 46 12.13 3.84 -9.18
CA PRO A 46 12.62 2.71 -9.99
C PRO A 46 13.01 1.46 -9.20
N ALA A 47 13.24 1.65 -7.91
CA ALA A 47 13.51 0.61 -6.92
C ALA A 47 12.37 -0.43 -6.84
N PHE A 48 11.12 -0.03 -7.07
CA PHE A 48 9.96 -0.92 -6.99
C PHE A 48 9.55 -1.49 -8.35
N ASP A 49 9.30 -2.79 -8.37
CA ASP A 49 8.67 -3.46 -9.51
C ASP A 49 7.15 -3.21 -9.49
N ARG A 50 6.72 -2.26 -10.32
CA ARG A 50 5.32 -1.78 -10.37
C ARG A 50 4.34 -2.86 -10.80
N SER A 51 4.78 -3.93 -11.47
CA SER A 51 3.91 -5.05 -11.86
C SER A 51 3.43 -5.89 -10.69
N ARG A 52 4.13 -5.79 -9.53
CA ARG A 52 3.84 -6.52 -8.29
C ARG A 52 3.29 -5.62 -7.17
N LEU A 53 2.93 -4.40 -7.51
CA LEU A 53 2.29 -3.44 -6.60
C LEU A 53 0.79 -3.35 -6.89
N THR A 54 -0.01 -3.39 -5.83
CA THR A 54 -1.44 -3.06 -5.87
C THR A 54 -1.65 -1.86 -4.96
N ILE A 55 -2.16 -0.77 -5.52
CA ILE A 55 -2.44 0.46 -4.77
C ILE A 55 -3.95 0.69 -4.85
N GLU A 56 -4.61 0.71 -3.70
CA GLU A 56 -6.06 0.89 -3.59
C GLU A 56 -6.38 2.14 -2.77
N TYR A 57 -7.54 2.72 -3.08
CA TYR A 57 -8.03 3.94 -2.47
C TYR A 57 -9.43 3.74 -1.88
N TYR A 58 -9.69 4.45 -0.79
CA TYR A 58 -10.91 4.33 0.00
C TYR A 58 -11.44 5.71 0.37
N GLU A 59 -12.76 5.89 0.28
CA GLU A 59 -13.52 7.08 0.71
C GLU A 59 -13.54 7.25 2.24
N ALA A 60 -12.37 7.35 2.84
CA ALA A 60 -12.17 7.48 4.28
C ALA A 60 -10.83 8.16 4.61
N GLY A 61 -10.61 8.46 5.90
CA GLY A 61 -9.34 8.98 6.41
C GLY A 61 -8.33 7.88 6.73
N HIS A 62 -7.40 8.18 7.64
CA HIS A 62 -6.28 7.31 8.01
C HIS A 62 -6.70 5.88 8.41
N MET A 63 -7.76 5.78 9.22
CA MET A 63 -8.28 4.50 9.71
C MET A 63 -9.46 4.07 8.85
N MET A 64 -9.22 3.84 7.55
CA MET A 64 -10.26 3.58 6.55
C MET A 64 -11.21 2.43 6.91
N TYR A 65 -10.76 1.46 7.70
CA TYR A 65 -11.57 0.32 8.15
C TYR A 65 -12.63 0.66 9.21
N ILE A 66 -12.63 1.87 9.77
CA ILE A 66 -13.69 2.34 10.67
C ILE A 66 -14.93 2.76 9.85
N HIS A 67 -14.74 3.19 8.61
CA HIS A 67 -15.83 3.49 7.69
C HIS A 67 -16.34 2.20 7.05
N GLN A 68 -17.57 1.80 7.36
CA GLN A 68 -18.12 0.49 7.02
C GLN A 68 -18.00 0.12 5.52
N ALA A 69 -18.37 1.04 4.62
CA ALA A 69 -18.27 0.78 3.19
C ALA A 69 -16.80 0.59 2.72
N SER A 70 -15.87 1.34 3.30
CA SER A 70 -14.44 1.20 3.04
C SER A 70 -13.88 -0.10 3.61
N LEU A 71 -14.35 -0.55 4.77
CA LEU A 71 -14.00 -1.85 5.35
C LEU A 71 -14.44 -3.00 4.44
N GLU A 72 -15.67 -2.96 3.95
CA GLU A 72 -16.22 -3.98 3.05
C GLU A 72 -15.41 -4.07 1.75
N LYS A 73 -15.10 -2.91 1.14
CA LYS A 73 -14.21 -2.83 -0.03
C LYS A 73 -12.82 -3.37 0.29
N LEU A 74 -12.18 -2.91 1.36
CA LEU A 74 -10.83 -3.34 1.76
C LEU A 74 -10.77 -4.85 1.98
N ALA A 75 -11.78 -5.42 2.63
CA ALA A 75 -11.85 -6.86 2.86
C ALA A 75 -12.01 -7.65 1.56
N ALA A 76 -12.79 -7.14 0.59
CA ALA A 76 -12.92 -7.74 -0.73
C ALA A 76 -11.61 -7.67 -1.52
N ASP A 77 -10.96 -6.51 -1.53
CA ASP A 77 -9.70 -6.27 -2.24
C ASP A 77 -8.57 -7.16 -1.72
N ILE A 78 -8.43 -7.28 -0.39
CA ILE A 78 -7.42 -8.15 0.24
C ILE A 78 -7.68 -9.62 -0.14
N ARG A 79 -8.95 -10.07 -0.11
CA ARG A 79 -9.30 -11.44 -0.53
C ARG A 79 -8.94 -11.70 -1.98
N ALA A 80 -9.24 -10.75 -2.87
CA ALA A 80 -8.87 -10.84 -4.28
C ALA A 80 -7.34 -10.84 -4.47
N PHE A 81 -6.63 -9.97 -3.76
CA PHE A 81 -5.18 -9.88 -3.81
C PHE A 81 -4.50 -11.20 -3.41
N VAL A 82 -4.95 -11.82 -2.32
CA VAL A 82 -4.42 -13.11 -1.83
C VAL A 82 -4.80 -14.27 -2.76
N ALA A 83 -6.01 -14.26 -3.32
CA ALA A 83 -6.47 -15.33 -4.22
C ALA A 83 -5.82 -15.27 -5.61
N ALA A 84 -5.42 -14.08 -6.07
CA ALA A 84 -4.70 -13.91 -7.32
C ALA A 84 -3.34 -14.63 -7.23
N LYS A 85 -3.10 -15.60 -8.12
CA LYS A 85 -1.78 -16.24 -8.26
C LYS A 85 -0.83 -15.34 -9.06
N ASN A 86 0.47 -15.47 -8.79
CA ASN A 86 1.53 -14.86 -9.60
C ASN A 86 1.58 -15.45 -11.01
#